data_AF-A0A5F5XBV6-F1
#
_entry.id   AF-A0A5F5XBV6-F1
#
_cell.length_a   1.000
_cell.length_b   1.000
_cell.length_c   1.000
_cell.angle_alpha   90.00
_cell.angle_beta   90.00
_cell.angle_gamma   90.00
#
_symmetry.space_group_name_H-M   'P 1'
#
loop_
_entity.id
_entity.type
_entity.pdbx_description
1 polymer ?
#
loop_
_entity_poly.entity_id
_entity_poly.type
_entity_poly.pdbx_seq_one_letter_code
_entity_poly.pdbx_strand_id
1 'polypeptide(L)'
;MHYPAVLLLLLPGGVEAFRICAFNAQRLTLAKAAREHVMDTLVRILVRCDIMVLQEVVDSSGSAMSLLLRELNRFDESGSYTLLSSPSLGRSTYMEKYVYVYRSHKTQVLDSYVYNDEDDLFAREPFVARFTFPSKVLPSLVLVPLHTSPKAVEKELNALYDVFLDVSKHWQSKDMILLGDFNADCASLTKKRIGELVLRTQEGFHWVIPDGEDTTVRASTHCAYDRIVLHGERCQSLLRSAAAFDFPGSFGLTEEEVKGETGTASQGSASALALTLCLAARPPGPQRQRPLPCGSGAEPGGTQGPASRPGRRSVAAAAAASLTGPAAYRREDGAAFRTQILVSAICSRTALGSRDS
;
A
#
# COMPACT_ATOMS: atom_id res chain seq x y z
N MET A 1 -25.31 19.36 -46.05
CA MET A 1 -23.99 19.03 -45.49
C MET A 1 -24.20 18.05 -44.35
N HIS A 2 -23.57 16.88 -44.38
CA HIS A 2 -23.63 15.91 -43.28
C HIS A 2 -22.31 15.97 -42.49
N TYR A 3 -22.40 16.17 -41.17
CA TYR A 3 -21.28 15.93 -40.27
C TYR A 3 -21.11 14.41 -40.09
N PRO A 4 -19.89 13.85 -40.23
CA PRO A 4 -19.66 12.46 -39.90
C PRO A 4 -19.70 12.28 -38.39
N ALA A 5 -20.57 11.39 -37.91
CA ALA A 5 -20.53 10.94 -36.52
C ALA A 5 -19.27 10.11 -36.29
N VAL A 6 -18.32 10.62 -35.51
CA VAL A 6 -17.14 9.85 -35.09
C VAL A 6 -17.58 8.82 -34.07
N LEU A 7 -17.75 7.57 -34.53
CA LEU A 7 -18.02 6.43 -33.67
C LEU A 7 -16.77 6.12 -32.85
N LEU A 8 -16.76 6.55 -31.58
CA LEU A 8 -15.67 6.26 -30.66
C LEU A 8 -15.72 4.76 -30.26
N LEU A 9 -14.91 3.94 -30.92
CA LEU A 9 -14.73 2.53 -30.56
C LEU A 9 -14.01 2.42 -29.21
N LEU A 10 -14.80 2.33 -28.14
CA LEU A 10 -14.31 1.92 -26.82
C LEU A 10 -13.84 0.47 -26.88
N LEU A 11 -12.53 0.26 -27.07
CA LEU A 11 -11.90 -1.06 -27.00
C LEU A 11 -12.00 -1.60 -25.56
N PRO A 12 -12.73 -2.72 -25.30
CA PRO A 12 -12.85 -3.28 -23.97
C PRO A 12 -11.60 -4.13 -23.66
N GLY A 13 -10.51 -3.47 -23.30
CA GLY A 13 -9.20 -4.12 -23.11
C GLY A 13 -8.17 -3.36 -22.30
N GLY A 14 -8.58 -2.33 -21.55
CA GLY A 14 -7.67 -1.60 -20.66
C GLY A 14 -7.03 -2.53 -19.63
N VAL A 15 -5.71 -2.69 -19.71
CA VAL A 15 -4.91 -3.31 -18.65
C VAL A 15 -4.92 -2.34 -17.46
N GLU A 16 -5.72 -2.65 -16.45
CA GLU A 16 -5.70 -1.89 -15.20
C GLU A 16 -4.30 -2.01 -14.57
N ALA A 17 -3.67 -0.89 -14.27
CA ALA A 17 -2.38 -0.87 -13.62
C ALA A 17 -2.58 -1.08 -12.11
N PHE A 18 -2.06 -2.19 -11.59
CA PHE A 18 -2.04 -2.47 -10.15
C PHE A 18 -0.93 -1.64 -9.52
N ARG A 19 -1.27 -0.86 -8.50
CA ARG A 19 -0.38 0.15 -7.90
C ARG A 19 0.12 -0.30 -6.54
N ILE A 20 1.44 -0.41 -6.44
CA ILE A 20 2.16 -0.72 -5.20
C ILE A 20 2.92 0.54 -4.80
N CYS A 21 2.76 0.96 -3.56
CA CYS A 21 3.33 2.20 -3.06
C CYS A 21 4.17 1.95 -1.80
N ALA A 22 5.14 2.81 -1.57
CA ALA A 22 5.87 2.90 -0.31
C ALA A 22 5.88 4.36 0.17
N PHE A 23 5.73 4.58 1.47
CA PHE A 23 5.63 5.91 2.04
C PHE A 23 6.14 5.94 3.49
N ASN A 24 7.23 6.67 3.73
CA ASN A 24 7.62 7.07 5.07
C ASN A 24 6.65 8.14 5.59
N ALA A 25 5.78 7.76 6.53
CA ALA A 25 4.73 8.62 7.05
C ALA A 25 5.20 9.58 8.17
N GLN A 26 6.51 9.62 8.45
CA GLN A 26 7.20 10.42 9.46
C GLN A 26 6.55 10.35 10.84
N ARG A 27 7.02 9.42 11.67
CA ARG A 27 6.57 9.20 13.05
C ARG A 27 5.04 9.21 13.18
N LEU A 28 4.37 8.33 12.43
CA LEU A 28 2.90 8.23 12.40
C LEU A 28 2.37 7.63 13.71
N THR A 29 2.10 8.52 14.65
CA THR A 29 1.47 8.24 15.96
C THR A 29 -0.04 8.48 15.91
N LEU A 30 -0.77 7.99 16.93
CA LEU A 30 -2.19 8.32 17.10
C LEU A 30 -2.44 9.83 17.17
N ALA A 31 -1.56 10.60 17.84
CA ALA A 31 -1.67 12.04 17.94
C ALA A 31 -1.48 12.75 16.58
N LYS A 32 -0.62 12.22 15.70
CA LYS A 32 -0.48 12.70 14.32
C LYS A 32 -1.70 12.33 13.47
N ALA A 33 -2.15 11.08 13.54
CA ALA A 33 -3.31 10.56 12.81
C ALA A 33 -4.65 11.20 13.24
N ALA A 34 -4.77 11.68 14.48
CA ALA A 34 -5.99 12.34 14.98
C ALA A 34 -6.19 13.78 14.45
N ARG A 35 -5.21 14.37 13.76
CA ARG A 35 -5.35 15.69 13.13
C ARG A 35 -6.08 15.56 11.80
N GLU A 36 -7.17 16.30 11.62
CA GLU A 36 -8.05 16.18 10.45
C GLU A 36 -7.32 16.35 9.11
N HIS A 37 -6.51 17.40 8.95
CA HIS A 37 -5.74 17.64 7.71
C HIS A 37 -4.72 16.53 7.41
N VAL A 38 -4.10 15.94 8.44
CA VAL A 38 -3.18 14.81 8.27
C VAL A 38 -3.95 13.56 7.83
N MET A 39 -5.12 13.30 8.45
CA MET A 39 -5.95 12.16 8.09
C MET A 39 -6.51 12.27 6.67
N ASP A 40 -7.03 13.43 6.25
CA ASP A 40 -7.47 13.67 4.87
C ASP A 40 -6.32 13.44 3.87
N THR A 41 -5.15 14.02 4.15
CA THR A 41 -3.95 13.85 3.31
C THR A 41 -3.54 12.38 3.22
N LEU A 42 -3.44 11.66 4.34
CA LEU A 42 -3.12 10.24 4.37
C LEU A 42 -4.12 9.42 3.56
N VAL A 43 -5.43 9.60 3.79
CA VAL A 43 -6.47 8.89 3.05
C VAL A 43 -6.36 9.17 1.54
N ARG A 44 -6.17 10.43 1.13
CA ARG A 44 -5.99 10.82 -0.28
C ARG A 44 -4.72 10.26 -0.93
N ILE A 45 -3.65 10.01 -0.16
CA ILE A 45 -2.49 9.25 -0.63
C ILE A 45 -2.86 7.76 -0.78
N LEU A 46 -3.41 7.13 0.27
CA LEU A 46 -3.65 5.69 0.33
C LEU A 46 -4.64 5.19 -0.73
N VAL A 47 -5.72 5.92 -1.03
CA VAL A 47 -6.72 5.51 -2.05
C VAL A 47 -6.15 5.32 -3.44
N ARG A 48 -4.99 5.94 -3.74
CA ARG A 48 -4.31 5.82 -5.03
C ARG A 48 -3.70 4.43 -5.26
N CYS A 49 -3.49 3.67 -4.19
CA CYS A 49 -2.69 2.45 -4.16
C CYS A 49 -3.57 1.21 -3.91
N ASP A 50 -3.20 0.08 -4.52
CA ASP A 50 -3.82 -1.22 -4.26
C ASP A 50 -3.12 -1.96 -3.12
N ILE A 51 -1.81 -1.73 -2.96
CA ILE A 51 -1.01 -2.00 -1.76
C ILE A 51 -0.20 -0.75 -1.42
N MET A 52 -0.26 -0.30 -0.17
CA MET A 52 0.61 0.73 0.41
C MET A 52 1.48 0.09 1.49
N VAL A 53 2.78 0.34 1.45
CA VAL A 53 3.75 0.04 2.51
C VAL A 53 4.02 1.32 3.30
N LEU A 54 3.50 1.40 4.53
CA LEU A 54 3.76 2.50 5.46
C LEU A 54 5.00 2.19 6.31
N GLN A 55 5.85 3.20 6.46
CA GLN A 55 7.06 3.19 7.30
C GLN A 55 6.99 4.32 8.35
N GLU A 56 7.86 4.27 9.36
CA GLU A 56 7.79 5.11 10.58
C GLU A 56 6.44 5.10 11.31
N VAL A 57 5.71 3.97 11.30
CA VAL A 57 4.47 3.84 12.08
C VAL A 57 4.81 3.59 13.56
N VAL A 58 4.45 4.54 14.43
CA VAL A 58 4.72 4.47 15.88
C VAL A 58 3.39 4.29 16.62
N ASP A 59 2.88 3.06 16.57
CA ASP A 59 1.56 2.69 17.06
C ASP A 59 1.61 1.34 17.82
N SER A 60 2.01 1.38 19.09
CA SER A 60 2.08 0.19 19.95
C SER A 60 0.70 -0.43 20.21
N SER A 61 -0.35 0.39 20.32
CA SER A 61 -1.73 -0.05 20.60
C SER A 61 -2.52 -0.50 19.37
N GLY A 62 -2.05 -0.17 18.15
CA GLY A 62 -2.80 -0.38 16.91
C GLY A 62 -3.93 0.63 16.70
N SER A 63 -4.04 1.67 17.55
CA SER A 63 -5.15 2.63 17.52
C SER A 63 -5.03 3.63 16.37
N ALA A 64 -3.81 4.04 16.00
CA ALA A 64 -3.59 4.95 14.88
C ALA A 64 -3.93 4.27 13.55
N MET A 65 -3.53 3.00 13.39
CA MET A 65 -3.82 2.19 12.22
C MET A 65 -5.30 1.80 12.15
N SER A 66 -5.94 1.50 13.30
CA SER A 66 -7.39 1.26 13.35
C SER A 66 -8.20 2.51 12.95
N LEU A 67 -7.76 3.70 13.38
CA LEU A 67 -8.34 4.98 12.97
C LEU A 67 -8.17 5.20 11.47
N LEU A 68 -6.95 5.12 10.94
CA LEU A 68 -6.65 5.30 9.52
C LEU A 68 -7.45 4.32 8.64
N LEU A 69 -7.51 3.04 9.01
CA LEU A 69 -8.26 2.04 8.26
C LEU A 69 -9.77 2.31 8.24
N ARG A 70 -10.33 2.82 9.34
CA ARG A 70 -11.74 3.22 9.42
C ARG A 70 -12.04 4.41 8.51
N GLU A 71 -11.20 5.44 8.54
CA GLU A 71 -11.40 6.64 7.72
C GLU A 71 -11.19 6.35 6.23
N LEU A 72 -10.19 5.55 5.87
CA LEU A 72 -9.96 5.09 4.50
C LEU A 72 -11.16 4.30 3.94
N ASN A 73 -11.70 3.36 4.72
CA ASN A 73 -12.90 2.59 4.34
C ASN A 73 -14.20 3.42 4.35
N ARG A 74 -14.22 4.57 5.02
CA ARG A 74 -15.35 5.52 4.98
C ARG A 74 -15.29 6.44 3.76
N PHE A 75 -14.08 6.76 3.31
CA PHE A 75 -13.83 7.66 2.17
C PHE A 75 -13.96 6.94 0.82
N ASP A 76 -13.46 5.71 0.71
CA ASP A 76 -13.38 4.99 -0.55
C ASP A 76 -14.47 3.92 -0.73
N GLU A 77 -15.52 4.30 -1.47
CA GLU A 77 -16.63 3.42 -1.84
C GLU A 77 -16.24 2.34 -2.87
N SER A 78 -15.06 2.41 -3.52
CA SER A 78 -14.67 1.47 -4.58
C SER A 78 -14.27 0.07 -4.07
N GLY A 79 -14.05 -0.09 -2.77
CA GLY A 79 -13.95 -1.40 -2.13
C GLY A 79 -13.03 -1.42 -0.91
N SER A 80 -13.28 -2.38 -0.01
CA SER A 80 -12.70 -2.36 1.32
C SER A 80 -11.18 -2.58 1.35
N TYR A 81 -10.52 -1.78 2.19
CA TYR A 81 -9.15 -1.97 2.63
C TYR A 81 -9.08 -2.83 3.89
N THR A 82 -7.98 -3.55 4.04
CA THR A 82 -7.55 -4.19 5.28
C THR A 82 -6.03 -3.95 5.47
N LEU A 83 -5.45 -4.44 6.57
CA LEU A 83 -4.03 -4.25 6.86
C LEU A 83 -3.32 -5.51 7.37
N LEU A 84 -2.00 -5.50 7.26
CA LEU A 84 -1.06 -6.42 7.89
C LEU A 84 0.06 -5.57 8.52
N SER A 85 0.34 -5.78 9.81
CA SER A 85 1.34 -5.01 10.58
C SER A 85 2.44 -5.91 11.08
N SER A 86 3.69 -5.42 11.05
CA SER A 86 4.80 -6.03 11.79
C SER A 86 4.58 -5.90 13.31
N PRO A 87 5.34 -6.67 14.13
CA PRO A 87 5.71 -6.28 15.48
C PRO A 87 6.40 -4.91 15.49
N SER A 88 6.59 -4.32 16.68
CA SER A 88 7.45 -3.14 16.82
C SER A 88 8.92 -3.56 16.63
N LEU A 89 9.64 -2.86 15.76
CA LEU A 89 11.03 -3.12 15.37
C LEU A 89 11.90 -1.90 15.69
N GLY A 90 13.13 -2.12 16.17
CA GLY A 90 14.01 -1.02 16.60
C GLY A 90 14.98 -1.41 17.70
N ARG A 91 16.24 -0.94 17.61
CA ARG A 91 17.29 -1.17 18.62
C ARG A 91 17.18 -0.29 19.89
N SER A 92 16.07 0.42 20.07
CA SER A 92 15.94 1.42 21.13
C SER A 92 14.51 1.53 21.65
N THR A 93 14.26 2.43 22.61
CA THR A 93 12.90 2.77 23.05
C THR A 93 12.05 3.42 21.95
N TYR A 94 12.68 4.00 20.93
CA TYR A 94 12.02 4.35 19.68
C TYR A 94 11.95 3.10 18.79
N MET A 95 10.74 2.62 18.55
CA MET A 95 10.44 1.48 17.69
C MET A 95 9.35 1.86 16.68
N GLU A 96 9.45 1.29 15.50
CA GLU A 96 8.56 1.52 14.36
C GLU A 96 7.87 0.23 13.92
N LYS A 97 6.89 0.35 13.03
CA LYS A 97 6.26 -0.79 12.36
C LYS A 97 6.26 -0.57 10.85
N TYR A 98 6.43 -1.66 10.11
CA TYR A 98 6.03 -1.74 8.72
C TYR A 98 4.55 -2.15 8.67
N VAL A 99 3.72 -1.38 7.96
CA VAL A 99 2.29 -1.68 7.82
C VAL A 99 1.90 -1.70 6.35
N TYR A 100 1.45 -2.87 5.89
CA TYR A 100 0.81 -3.03 4.59
C TYR A 100 -0.67 -2.67 4.72
N VAL A 101 -1.15 -1.72 3.93
CA VAL A 101 -2.58 -1.40 3.79
C VAL A 101 -2.99 -1.72 2.36
N TYR A 102 -3.97 -2.60 2.16
CA TYR A 102 -4.27 -3.16 0.83
C TYR A 102 -5.76 -3.41 0.57
N ARG A 103 -6.15 -3.33 -0.71
CA ARG A 103 -7.52 -3.57 -1.18
C ARG A 103 -7.82 -5.07 -1.17
N SER A 104 -8.64 -5.51 -0.21
CA SER A 104 -8.92 -6.94 0.05
C SER A 104 -9.58 -7.68 -1.11
N HIS A 105 -10.23 -6.95 -2.01
CA HIS A 105 -10.87 -7.48 -3.23
C HIS A 105 -9.92 -7.61 -4.43
N LYS A 106 -8.74 -6.96 -4.40
CA LYS A 106 -7.72 -7.07 -5.46
C LYS A 106 -6.55 -7.97 -5.09
N THR A 107 -6.23 -8.09 -3.80
CA THR A 107 -5.12 -8.89 -3.29
C THR A 107 -5.37 -9.38 -1.87
N GLN A 108 -4.70 -10.46 -1.50
CA GLN A 108 -4.73 -11.08 -0.17
C GLN A 108 -3.30 -11.46 0.22
N VAL A 109 -2.97 -11.33 1.51
CA VAL A 109 -1.74 -11.92 2.07
C VAL A 109 -1.85 -13.43 1.98
N LEU A 110 -0.83 -14.06 1.42
CA LEU A 110 -0.65 -15.51 1.41
C LEU A 110 0.18 -15.97 2.61
N ASP A 111 1.23 -15.20 2.93
CA ASP A 111 2.21 -15.51 3.97
C ASP A 111 3.04 -14.26 4.33
N SER A 112 3.63 -14.20 5.51
CA SER A 112 4.50 -13.09 5.95
C SER A 112 5.36 -13.45 7.15
N TYR A 113 6.59 -12.93 7.21
CA TYR A 113 7.51 -13.12 8.31
C TYR A 113 8.43 -11.91 8.52
N VAL A 114 8.97 -11.75 9.73
CA VAL A 114 10.10 -10.84 9.98
C VAL A 114 11.38 -11.62 9.69
N TYR A 115 12.28 -11.06 8.89
CA TYR A 115 13.57 -11.67 8.59
C TYR A 115 14.37 -11.94 9.87
N ASN A 116 14.99 -13.12 9.97
CA ASN A 116 15.79 -13.52 11.12
C ASN A 116 17.21 -12.95 11.01
N ASP A 117 17.40 -11.76 11.56
CA ASP A 117 18.67 -11.02 11.52
C ASP A 117 19.67 -11.50 12.60
N GLU A 118 20.26 -12.68 12.40
CA GLU A 118 21.14 -13.33 13.38
C GLU A 118 22.40 -12.49 13.74
N ASP A 119 22.87 -11.65 12.81
CA ASP A 119 24.07 -10.83 12.96
C ASP A 119 23.80 -9.37 13.40
N ASP A 120 22.55 -9.02 13.75
CA ASP A 120 22.11 -7.64 14.06
C ASP A 120 22.63 -6.63 13.01
N LEU A 121 22.28 -6.86 11.74
CA LEU A 121 22.67 -6.02 10.61
C LEU A 121 21.72 -4.82 10.43
N PHE A 122 20.42 -5.00 10.65
CA PHE A 122 19.35 -4.03 10.45
C PHE A 122 18.93 -3.33 11.74
N ALA A 123 18.62 -2.03 11.68
CA ALA A 123 17.96 -1.36 12.81
C ALA A 123 16.46 -1.70 12.92
N ARG A 124 15.83 -2.10 11.81
CA ARG A 124 14.43 -2.51 11.66
C ARG A 124 14.34 -3.63 10.63
N GLU A 125 14.36 -4.86 11.12
CA GLU A 125 14.41 -6.12 10.39
C GLU A 125 13.29 -6.19 9.31
N PRO A 126 13.60 -6.51 8.03
CA PRO A 126 12.59 -6.52 6.97
C PRO A 126 11.40 -7.43 7.29
N PHE A 127 10.20 -6.84 7.34
CA PHE A 127 8.94 -7.58 7.50
C PHE A 127 8.42 -7.98 6.13
N VAL A 128 8.84 -9.14 5.64
CA VAL A 128 8.54 -9.63 4.30
C VAL A 128 7.11 -10.15 4.23
N ALA A 129 6.37 -9.80 3.17
CA ALA A 129 5.04 -10.35 2.91
C ALA A 129 4.85 -10.78 1.45
N ARG A 130 4.17 -11.91 1.27
CA ARG A 130 3.79 -12.48 -0.03
C ARG A 130 2.29 -12.29 -0.24
N PHE A 131 1.95 -11.71 -1.38
CA PHE A 131 0.58 -11.36 -1.76
C PHE A 131 0.13 -12.17 -2.98
N THR A 132 -1.18 -12.42 -3.10
CA THR A 132 -1.76 -12.79 -4.41
C THR A 132 -1.63 -11.62 -5.37
N PHE A 133 -1.24 -11.87 -6.61
CA PHE A 133 -1.14 -10.83 -7.63
C PHE A 133 -2.04 -11.19 -8.83
N PRO A 134 -2.88 -10.26 -9.34
CA PRO A 134 -3.83 -10.53 -10.42
C PRO A 134 -3.16 -10.60 -11.80
N SER A 135 -2.27 -11.59 -11.97
CA SER A 135 -1.59 -11.91 -13.23
C SER A 135 -1.46 -13.42 -13.42
N LYS A 136 -1.57 -13.87 -14.68
CA LYS A 136 -1.35 -15.29 -15.03
C LYS A 136 0.12 -15.69 -15.05
N VAL A 137 1.03 -14.75 -15.35
CA VAL A 137 2.47 -15.04 -15.40
C VAL A 137 3.11 -14.99 -14.02
N LEU A 138 2.61 -14.10 -13.15
CA LEU A 138 3.08 -13.90 -11.78
C LEU A 138 1.87 -13.94 -10.82
N PRO A 139 1.40 -15.13 -10.39
CA PRO A 139 0.18 -15.26 -9.59
C PRO A 139 0.33 -14.82 -8.12
N SER A 140 1.57 -14.63 -7.65
CA SER A 140 1.89 -14.07 -6.34
C SER A 140 3.12 -13.21 -6.43
N LEU A 141 3.18 -12.16 -5.62
CA LEU A 141 4.26 -11.17 -5.58
C LEU A 141 4.79 -11.04 -4.15
N VAL A 142 6.10 -10.80 -4.02
CA VAL A 142 6.78 -10.64 -2.74
C VAL A 142 7.21 -9.18 -2.57
N LEU A 143 6.92 -8.60 -1.41
CA LEU A 143 7.34 -7.26 -1.01
C LEU A 143 8.30 -7.35 0.18
N VAL A 144 9.48 -6.73 0.06
CA VAL A 144 10.53 -6.65 1.08
C VAL A 144 10.72 -5.18 1.47
N PRO A 145 10.15 -4.72 2.60
CA PRO A 145 10.25 -3.33 3.03
C PRO A 145 11.56 -3.10 3.79
N LEU A 146 12.19 -1.95 3.56
CA LEU A 146 13.32 -1.49 4.39
C LEU A 146 13.24 0.02 4.60
N HIS A 147 13.30 0.43 5.86
CA HIS A 147 13.64 1.79 6.29
C HIS A 147 15.04 1.72 6.90
N THR A 148 16.06 2.24 6.22
CA THR A 148 17.46 2.10 6.67
C THR A 148 17.80 2.99 7.84
N SER A 149 18.71 2.56 8.73
CA SER A 149 19.29 3.47 9.73
C SER A 149 20.22 4.49 9.05
N PRO A 150 20.07 5.81 9.30
CA PRO A 150 21.00 6.82 8.78
C PRO A 150 22.46 6.61 9.21
N LYS A 151 22.72 5.79 10.24
CA LYS A 151 24.07 5.45 10.72
C LYS A 151 24.67 4.21 10.02
N ALA A 152 23.86 3.44 9.28
CA ALA A 152 24.25 2.13 8.76
C ALA A 152 23.77 1.86 7.32
N VAL A 153 23.35 2.91 6.58
CA VAL A 153 22.73 2.84 5.24
C VAL A 153 23.39 1.82 4.31
N GLU A 154 24.70 1.92 4.06
CA GLU A 154 25.40 0.96 3.17
C GLU A 154 25.42 -0.48 3.71
N LYS A 155 25.57 -0.65 5.04
CA LYS A 155 25.58 -1.98 5.68
C LYS A 155 24.22 -2.66 5.49
N GLU A 156 23.14 -1.95 5.80
CA GLU A 156 21.76 -2.45 5.68
C GLU A 156 21.38 -2.72 4.21
N LEU A 157 21.75 -1.83 3.27
CA LEU A 157 21.47 -2.04 1.85
C LEU A 157 22.25 -3.20 1.22
N ASN A 158 23.45 -3.50 1.71
CA ASN A 158 24.18 -4.69 1.27
C ASN A 158 23.61 -5.97 1.90
N ALA A 159 23.28 -5.96 3.20
CA ALA A 159 22.62 -7.08 3.88
C ALA A 159 21.24 -7.44 3.28
N LEU A 160 20.57 -6.48 2.62
CA LEU A 160 19.31 -6.71 1.93
C LEU A 160 19.43 -7.71 0.75
N TYR A 161 20.64 -8.00 0.27
CA TYR A 161 20.89 -9.11 -0.65
C TYR A 161 20.72 -10.49 0.02
N ASP A 162 21.14 -10.65 1.28
CA ASP A 162 21.00 -11.90 2.02
C ASP A 162 19.51 -12.18 2.34
N VAL A 163 18.75 -11.12 2.62
CA VAL A 163 17.27 -11.18 2.70
C VAL A 163 16.68 -11.67 1.38
N PHE A 164 17.13 -11.16 0.23
CA PHE A 164 16.70 -11.68 -1.07
C PHE A 164 17.03 -13.18 -1.25
N LEU A 165 18.20 -13.64 -0.79
CA LEU A 165 18.58 -15.05 -0.87
C LEU A 165 17.71 -15.95 0.04
N ASP A 166 17.47 -15.54 1.27
CA ASP A 166 16.59 -16.23 2.22
C ASP A 166 15.17 -16.36 1.65
N VAL A 167 14.56 -15.25 1.27
CA VAL A 167 13.19 -15.24 0.72
C VAL A 167 13.12 -16.05 -0.58
N SER A 168 14.18 -16.03 -1.40
CA SER A 168 14.26 -16.82 -2.63
C SER A 168 14.29 -18.32 -2.37
N LYS A 169 14.98 -18.74 -1.31
CA LYS A 169 15.02 -20.13 -0.84
C LYS A 169 13.70 -20.53 -0.19
N HIS A 170 13.12 -19.65 0.62
CA HIS A 170 11.91 -19.89 1.41
C HIS A 170 10.66 -20.13 0.53
N TRP A 171 10.43 -19.29 -0.49
CA TRP A 171 9.27 -19.42 -1.39
C TRP A 171 9.60 -19.94 -2.80
N GLN A 172 10.85 -20.36 -3.07
CA GLN A 172 11.33 -20.84 -4.38
C GLN A 172 11.01 -19.89 -5.55
N SER A 173 11.13 -18.57 -5.32
CA SER A 173 10.82 -17.53 -6.29
C SER A 173 11.83 -16.40 -6.19
N LYS A 174 12.31 -15.90 -7.33
CA LYS A 174 13.17 -14.70 -7.40
C LYS A 174 12.42 -13.44 -7.84
N ASP A 175 11.10 -13.52 -8.00
CA ASP A 175 10.25 -12.39 -8.41
C ASP A 175 9.83 -11.58 -7.18
N MET A 176 10.52 -10.46 -6.95
CA MET A 176 10.42 -9.66 -5.74
C MET A 176 10.48 -8.16 -6.00
N ILE A 177 10.00 -7.40 -5.02
CA ILE A 177 10.12 -5.95 -4.96
C ILE A 177 10.68 -5.56 -3.61
N LEU A 178 11.82 -4.89 -3.61
CA LEU A 178 12.44 -4.31 -2.44
C LEU A 178 12.16 -2.81 -2.47
N LEU A 179 11.57 -2.25 -1.41
CA LEU A 179 11.03 -0.89 -1.46
C LEU A 179 11.00 -0.16 -0.11
N GLY A 180 11.05 1.18 -0.17
CA GLY A 180 10.93 2.07 0.99
C GLY A 180 12.05 3.10 1.08
N ASP A 181 12.09 3.81 2.20
CA ASP A 181 13.14 4.78 2.56
C ASP A 181 14.50 4.09 2.76
N PHE A 182 15.25 4.01 1.67
CA PHE A 182 16.57 3.39 1.65
C PHE A 182 17.66 4.38 2.09
N ASN A 183 17.36 5.67 2.31
CA ASN A 183 18.35 6.75 2.48
C ASN A 183 19.46 6.74 1.41
N ALA A 184 19.16 6.27 0.19
CA ALA A 184 20.17 5.94 -0.84
C ALA A 184 20.57 7.13 -1.74
N ASP A 185 20.91 8.29 -1.15
CA ASP A 185 21.47 9.44 -1.87
C ASP A 185 22.16 10.46 -0.93
N CYS A 186 22.62 11.59 -1.50
CA CYS A 186 23.00 12.82 -0.80
C CYS A 186 24.10 12.57 0.27
N ALA A 187 23.92 13.11 1.48
CA ALA A 187 24.88 12.95 2.58
C ALA A 187 24.82 11.55 3.22
N SER A 188 23.71 10.82 3.04
CA SER A 188 23.48 9.50 3.62
C SER A 188 24.27 8.41 2.88
N LEU A 189 24.30 8.44 1.54
CA LEU A 189 25.14 7.56 0.73
C LEU A 189 25.59 8.25 -0.57
N THR A 190 26.91 8.30 -0.81
CA THR A 190 27.46 8.99 -1.99
C THR A 190 27.25 8.17 -3.27
N LYS A 191 27.12 8.84 -4.42
CA LYS A 191 26.91 8.20 -5.73
C LYS A 191 27.93 7.11 -6.08
N LYS A 192 29.19 7.28 -5.64
CA LYS A 192 30.22 6.24 -5.76
C LYS A 192 29.83 4.97 -5.00
N ARG A 193 29.51 5.11 -3.69
CA ARG A 193 29.15 3.98 -2.82
C ARG A 193 27.83 3.32 -3.23
N ILE A 194 26.87 4.10 -3.73
CA ILE A 194 25.65 3.57 -4.37
C ILE A 194 26.04 2.62 -5.51
N GLY A 195 26.92 3.06 -6.43
CA GLY A 195 27.40 2.22 -7.53
C GLY A 195 28.19 0.97 -7.11
N GLU A 196 28.66 0.90 -5.86
CA GLU A 196 29.40 -0.22 -5.27
C GLU A 196 28.50 -1.18 -4.48
N LEU A 197 27.21 -0.88 -4.29
CA LEU A 197 26.26 -1.75 -3.57
C LEU A 197 26.08 -3.11 -4.26
N VAL A 198 25.88 -4.17 -3.48
CA VAL A 198 25.58 -5.52 -3.99
C VAL A 198 24.31 -5.50 -4.86
N LEU A 199 23.26 -4.80 -4.42
CA LEU A 199 22.01 -4.63 -5.17
C LEU A 199 22.15 -3.77 -6.46
N ARG A 200 23.32 -3.22 -6.75
CA ARG A 200 23.61 -2.44 -7.97
C ARG A 200 24.59 -3.14 -8.91
N THR A 201 25.44 -4.00 -8.35
CA THR A 201 26.50 -4.72 -9.07
C THR A 201 26.11 -6.15 -9.41
N GLN A 202 25.20 -6.78 -8.64
CA GLN A 202 24.62 -8.08 -8.97
C GLN A 202 23.59 -7.96 -10.09
N GLU A 203 23.61 -8.92 -11.01
CA GLU A 203 22.63 -9.01 -12.08
C GLU A 203 21.20 -9.25 -11.55
N GLY A 204 20.20 -8.83 -12.31
CA GLY A 204 18.79 -9.06 -12.00
C GLY A 204 18.11 -8.00 -11.13
N PHE A 205 18.87 -7.17 -10.40
CA PHE A 205 18.32 -6.06 -9.60
C PHE A 205 18.14 -4.78 -10.43
N HIS A 206 16.89 -4.35 -10.58
CA HIS A 206 16.50 -3.22 -11.41
C HIS A 206 15.94 -2.10 -10.54
N TRP A 207 16.74 -1.06 -10.31
CA TRP A 207 16.32 0.13 -9.57
C TRP A 207 15.47 1.01 -10.48
N VAL A 208 14.16 1.05 -10.22
CA VAL A 208 13.20 1.74 -11.08
C VAL A 208 12.92 3.19 -10.65
N ILE A 209 13.41 3.59 -9.48
CA ILE A 209 13.52 5.00 -9.07
C ILE A 209 14.98 5.47 -9.33
N PRO A 210 15.22 6.38 -10.29
CA PRO A 210 16.56 6.76 -10.71
C PRO A 210 17.29 7.69 -9.71
N ASP A 211 18.62 7.75 -9.78
CA ASP A 211 19.50 8.56 -8.90
C ASP A 211 19.42 10.09 -9.09
N GLY A 212 18.42 10.55 -9.84
CA GLY A 212 18.12 11.97 -10.06
C GLY A 212 16.67 12.34 -9.70
N GLU A 213 15.83 11.36 -9.35
CA GLU A 213 14.48 11.61 -8.83
C GLU A 213 14.60 12.25 -7.45
N ASP A 214 13.87 13.35 -7.20
CA ASP A 214 13.70 13.81 -5.83
C ASP A 214 12.55 13.03 -5.18
N THR A 215 12.82 12.41 -4.04
CA THR A 215 11.81 11.73 -3.22
C THR A 215 11.51 12.51 -1.95
N THR A 216 11.98 13.75 -1.83
CA THR A 216 11.74 14.60 -0.67
C THR A 216 10.67 15.68 -0.94
N VAL A 217 9.92 16.02 0.10
CA VAL A 217 8.95 17.14 0.14
C VAL A 217 9.67 18.47 0.41
N ARG A 218 10.83 18.42 1.08
CA ARG A 218 11.51 19.60 1.59
C ARG A 218 12.21 20.33 0.45
N ALA A 219 11.79 21.55 0.14
CA ALA A 219 12.27 22.33 -1.01
C ALA A 219 13.76 22.71 -0.94
N SER A 220 14.40 22.52 0.21
CA SER A 220 15.85 22.69 0.39
C SER A 220 16.66 21.39 0.27
N THR A 221 16.07 20.30 -0.20
CA THR A 221 16.72 19.03 -0.53
C THR A 221 16.32 18.60 -1.95
N HIS A 222 17.14 17.76 -2.56
CA HIS A 222 16.85 17.07 -3.82
C HIS A 222 17.56 15.72 -3.74
N CYS A 223 16.88 14.68 -3.27
CA CYS A 223 17.53 13.41 -2.89
C CYS A 223 16.66 12.20 -3.23
N ALA A 224 17.27 11.19 -3.86
CA ALA A 224 16.64 9.90 -4.13
C ALA A 224 16.76 8.94 -2.92
N TYR A 225 16.17 9.29 -1.78
CA TYR A 225 16.25 8.48 -0.57
C TYR A 225 15.37 7.23 -0.64
N ASP A 226 14.11 7.41 -1.02
CA ASP A 226 13.12 6.34 -1.16
C ASP A 226 13.33 5.60 -2.49
N ARG A 227 13.32 4.26 -2.46
CA ARG A 227 13.63 3.45 -3.64
C ARG A 227 12.63 2.33 -3.88
N ILE A 228 12.60 1.88 -5.13
CA ILE A 228 12.00 0.62 -5.55
C ILE A 228 13.02 -0.13 -6.40
N VAL A 229 13.28 -1.37 -6.04
CA VAL A 229 14.16 -2.31 -6.75
C VAL A 229 13.35 -3.55 -7.10
N LEU A 230 13.30 -3.91 -8.39
CA LEU A 230 12.68 -5.14 -8.86
C LEU A 230 13.73 -6.22 -9.03
N HIS A 231 13.41 -7.45 -8.66
CA HIS A 231 14.15 -8.63 -9.08
C HIS A 231 13.20 -9.63 -9.77
N GLY A 232 13.72 -10.37 -10.74
CA GLY A 232 12.98 -11.38 -11.52
C GLY A 232 12.36 -10.85 -12.81
N GLU A 233 12.48 -11.62 -13.89
CA GLU A 233 12.01 -11.24 -15.23
C GLU A 233 10.50 -11.00 -15.29
N ARG A 234 9.71 -11.68 -14.45
CA ARG A 234 8.26 -11.53 -14.45
C ARG A 234 7.84 -10.22 -13.81
N CYS A 235 8.49 -9.82 -12.71
CA CYS A 235 8.32 -8.46 -12.15
C CYS A 235 8.66 -7.38 -13.20
N GLN A 236 9.80 -7.51 -13.88
CA GLN A 236 10.25 -6.54 -14.88
C GLN A 236 9.32 -6.45 -16.10
N SER A 237 8.91 -7.59 -16.67
CA SER A 237 8.01 -7.63 -17.83
C SER A 237 6.60 -7.07 -17.57
N LEU A 238 6.21 -6.98 -16.30
CA LEU A 238 4.94 -6.38 -15.86
C LEU A 238 5.08 -4.87 -15.55
N LEU A 239 6.28 -4.31 -15.48
CA LEU A 239 6.50 -2.89 -15.20
C LEU A 239 5.80 -1.99 -16.23
N ARG A 240 5.08 -0.97 -15.75
CA ARG A 240 4.47 0.09 -16.57
C ARG A 240 5.05 1.46 -16.27
N SER A 241 5.25 1.79 -15.00
CA SER A 241 5.90 3.03 -14.57
C SER A 241 6.36 2.91 -13.12
N ALA A 242 7.38 3.69 -12.75
CA ALA A 242 7.74 3.99 -11.38
C ALA A 242 8.05 5.49 -11.27
N ALA A 243 7.64 6.14 -10.18
CA ALA A 243 7.89 7.57 -9.93
C ALA A 243 7.67 7.90 -8.45
N ALA A 244 8.22 9.03 -8.00
CA ALA A 244 7.77 9.70 -6.79
C ALA A 244 6.40 10.37 -7.02
N PHE A 245 5.51 10.35 -6.02
CA PHE A 245 4.26 11.10 -6.04
C PHE A 245 4.40 12.37 -5.19
N ASP A 246 4.59 13.51 -5.86
CA ASP A 246 4.46 14.86 -5.33
C ASP A 246 3.01 15.12 -4.87
N PHE A 247 2.65 14.58 -3.71
CA PHE A 247 1.37 14.84 -3.07
C PHE A 247 1.23 16.28 -2.54
N PRO A 248 2.27 16.98 -2.05
CA PRO A 248 2.13 18.39 -1.67
C PRO A 248 1.71 19.25 -2.87
N GLY A 249 2.42 19.17 -3.99
CA GLY A 249 2.07 19.89 -5.22
C GLY A 249 0.72 19.43 -5.80
N SER A 250 0.43 18.12 -5.77
CA SER A 250 -0.85 17.58 -6.27
C SER A 250 -2.06 17.98 -5.42
N PHE A 251 -1.88 18.26 -4.12
CA PHE A 251 -2.96 18.57 -3.19
C PHE A 251 -2.99 20.04 -2.76
N GLY A 252 -1.98 20.84 -3.13
CA GLY A 252 -1.87 22.26 -2.79
C GLY A 252 -1.42 22.53 -1.35
N LEU A 253 -0.58 21.65 -0.78
CA LEU A 253 -0.14 21.70 0.62
C LEU A 253 1.23 22.36 0.78
N THR A 254 1.45 23.05 1.91
CA THR A 254 2.78 23.54 2.30
C THR A 254 3.60 22.47 3.05
N GLU A 255 4.92 22.69 3.18
CA GLU A 255 5.79 21.79 3.97
C GLU A 255 5.32 21.62 5.42
N GLU A 256 4.78 22.67 6.03
CA GLU A 256 4.29 22.68 7.41
C GLU A 256 3.04 21.80 7.56
N GLU A 257 2.11 21.89 6.61
CA GLU A 257 0.89 21.08 6.57
C GLU A 257 1.22 19.59 6.39
N VAL A 258 2.23 19.27 5.58
CA VAL A 258 2.71 17.89 5.35
C VAL A 258 3.33 17.27 6.61
N LYS A 259 4.16 18.03 7.34
CA LYS A 259 4.72 17.59 8.63
C LYS A 259 3.60 17.43 9.66
N GLY A 260 2.58 18.28 9.58
CA GLY A 260 1.46 18.37 10.52
C GLY A 260 1.86 18.92 11.89
N GLU A 261 3.04 19.53 11.99
CA GLU A 261 3.61 20.03 13.25
C GLU A 261 3.27 21.51 13.46
N THR A 262 2.36 21.79 14.39
CA THR A 262 2.11 23.16 14.86
C THR A 262 3.16 23.57 15.90
N GLY A 263 4.37 23.89 15.45
CA GLY A 263 5.41 24.53 16.26
C GLY A 263 6.67 23.70 16.53
N THR A 264 7.82 24.39 16.52
CA THR A 264 9.20 23.90 16.72
C THR A 264 9.65 22.78 15.78
N ALA A 265 10.43 23.14 14.76
CA ALA A 265 11.04 22.21 13.82
C ALA A 265 11.98 21.22 14.53
N SER A 266 11.60 19.93 14.56
CA SER A 266 12.54 18.87 14.88
C SER A 266 13.48 18.63 13.69
N GLN A 267 14.78 18.77 13.90
CA GLN A 267 15.78 18.39 12.89
C GLN A 267 15.84 16.87 12.81
N GLY A 268 15.55 16.27 11.65
CA GLY A 268 15.88 14.85 11.42
C GLY A 268 14.93 13.98 10.62
N SER A 269 14.24 14.50 9.59
CA SER A 269 13.78 13.72 8.42
C SER A 269 13.16 14.71 7.42
N ALA A 270 13.53 14.62 6.13
CA ALA A 270 12.75 15.30 5.10
C ALA A 270 11.46 14.49 4.88
N SER A 271 10.30 15.13 4.78
CA SER A 271 9.08 14.36 4.53
C SER A 271 9.22 13.65 3.18
N ALA A 272 8.96 12.35 3.13
CA ALA A 272 9.11 11.58 1.91
C ALA A 272 7.94 11.84 0.96
N LEU A 273 8.18 11.72 -0.34
CA LEU A 273 7.13 11.55 -1.33
C LEU A 273 6.68 10.08 -1.34
N ALA A 274 5.41 9.82 -1.65
CA ALA A 274 4.94 8.44 -1.75
C ALA A 274 5.45 7.84 -3.08
N LEU A 275 6.31 6.83 -3.02
CA LEU A 275 6.70 6.12 -4.23
C LEU A 275 5.50 5.36 -4.81
N THR A 276 5.38 5.35 -6.13
CA THR A 276 4.34 4.59 -6.84
C THR A 276 4.96 3.73 -7.92
N LEU A 277 4.69 2.42 -7.87
CA LEU A 277 4.97 1.44 -8.91
C LEU A 277 3.67 0.98 -9.55
N CYS A 278 3.58 1.08 -10.87
CA CYS A 278 2.49 0.53 -11.66
C CYS A 278 2.95 -0.78 -12.32
N LEU A 279 2.30 -1.89 -11.97
CA LEU A 279 2.44 -3.17 -12.64
C LEU A 279 1.22 -3.50 -13.50
N ALA A 280 1.42 -4.23 -14.58
CA ALA A 280 0.36 -4.76 -15.43
C ALA A 280 -0.43 -5.84 -14.67
N ALA A 281 -1.71 -5.56 -14.42
CA ALA A 281 -2.64 -6.54 -13.90
C ALA A 281 -3.75 -6.85 -14.91
N ARG A 282 -4.38 -8.00 -14.74
CA ARG A 282 -5.61 -8.34 -15.44
C ARG A 282 -6.75 -8.21 -14.44
N PRO A 283 -7.82 -7.45 -14.73
CA PRO A 283 -8.92 -7.31 -13.79
C PRO A 283 -9.50 -8.69 -13.44
N PRO A 284 -9.95 -8.91 -12.20
CA PRO A 284 -10.61 -10.15 -11.82
C PRO A 284 -11.81 -10.37 -12.77
N GLY A 285 -11.87 -11.54 -13.39
CA GLY A 285 -13.00 -11.88 -14.27
C GLY A 285 -14.31 -11.85 -13.48
N PRO A 286 -15.46 -11.56 -14.14
CA PRO A 286 -16.74 -11.53 -13.45
C PRO A 286 -16.96 -12.84 -12.71
N GLN A 287 -17.15 -12.77 -11.38
CA GLN A 287 -17.42 -13.94 -10.57
C GLN A 287 -18.74 -14.56 -11.05
N ARG A 288 -18.65 -15.67 -11.79
CA ARG A 288 -19.83 -16.50 -12.08
C ARG A 288 -20.32 -17.05 -10.75
N GLN A 289 -21.39 -16.44 -10.23
CA GLN A 289 -22.19 -17.04 -9.18
C GLN A 289 -22.55 -18.46 -9.64
N ARG A 290 -22.15 -19.47 -8.85
CA ARG A 290 -22.58 -20.84 -9.13
C ARG A 290 -24.11 -20.87 -9.02
N PRO A 291 -24.83 -21.40 -10.02
CA PRO A 291 -26.25 -21.64 -9.87
C PRO A 291 -26.49 -22.48 -8.61
N LEU A 292 -27.40 -22.03 -7.75
CA LEU A 292 -27.86 -22.84 -6.63
C LEU A 292 -28.43 -24.16 -7.18
N PRO A 293 -28.04 -25.33 -6.66
CA PRO A 293 -28.62 -26.58 -7.11
C PRO A 293 -30.13 -26.57 -6.81
N CYS A 294 -30.95 -26.74 -7.84
CA CYS A 294 -32.38 -26.92 -7.66
C CYS A 294 -32.61 -28.22 -6.87
N GLY A 295 -33.28 -28.12 -5.72
CA GLY A 295 -33.53 -29.25 -4.84
C GLY A 295 -34.36 -30.32 -5.54
N SER A 296 -33.84 -31.54 -5.62
CA SER A 296 -34.62 -32.72 -6.00
C SER A 296 -35.66 -33.01 -4.92
N GLY A 297 -36.93 -33.13 -5.32
CA GLY A 297 -38.03 -33.40 -4.41
C GLY A 297 -37.91 -34.74 -3.68
N ALA A 298 -38.46 -34.80 -2.47
CA ALA A 298 -38.59 -36.02 -1.69
C ALA A 298 -40.02 -36.58 -1.80
N GLU A 299 -40.13 -37.85 -2.17
CA GLU A 299 -41.36 -38.65 -2.06
C GLU A 299 -41.36 -39.48 -0.76
N PRO A 300 -42.52 -39.92 -0.23
CA PRO A 300 -42.66 -40.28 1.18
C PRO A 300 -42.78 -41.79 1.49
N GLY A 301 -42.29 -42.19 2.67
CA GLY A 301 -42.58 -43.46 3.34
C GLY A 301 -41.60 -43.72 4.50
N GLY A 302 -41.95 -44.33 5.63
CA GLY A 302 -43.27 -44.76 6.11
C GLY A 302 -43.14 -45.80 7.25
N THR A 303 -43.54 -45.44 8.49
CA THR A 303 -43.55 -46.30 9.72
C THR A 303 -42.18 -46.84 10.20
N GLN A 304 -41.90 -47.15 11.48
CA GLN A 304 -42.71 -47.39 12.69
C GLN A 304 -41.91 -46.96 13.97
N GLY A 305 -42.55 -46.83 15.15
CA GLY A 305 -41.91 -46.37 16.43
C GLY A 305 -41.32 -47.50 17.31
N PRO A 306 -41.18 -47.35 18.67
CA PRO A 306 -41.68 -46.25 19.52
C PRO A 306 -40.77 -45.73 20.69
N ALA A 307 -41.17 -44.56 21.20
CA ALA A 307 -41.18 -44.09 22.60
C ALA A 307 -39.96 -44.23 23.57
N SER A 308 -39.44 -43.07 24.03
CA SER A 308 -39.46 -42.72 25.47
C SER A 308 -39.31 -41.19 25.72
N ARG A 309 -40.03 -40.69 26.73
CA ARG A 309 -40.12 -39.32 27.32
C ARG A 309 -40.53 -39.52 28.81
N PRO A 310 -40.54 -38.53 29.75
CA PRO A 310 -40.54 -37.07 29.56
C PRO A 310 -39.72 -36.20 30.57
N GLY A 311 -39.72 -34.88 30.34
CA GLY A 311 -39.45 -33.78 31.32
C GLY A 311 -39.27 -32.45 30.56
N ARG A 312 -40.18 -31.44 30.56
CA ARG A 312 -40.56 -30.46 31.62
C ARG A 312 -39.33 -29.86 32.33
N ARG A 313 -39.15 -28.55 32.60
CA ARG A 313 -39.90 -27.26 32.41
C ARG A 313 -38.89 -26.09 32.72
N SER A 314 -39.07 -24.80 32.42
CA SER A 314 -39.76 -24.03 31.34
C SER A 314 -39.70 -22.50 31.60
N VAL A 315 -39.80 -21.66 30.55
CA VAL A 315 -40.09 -20.19 30.54
C VAL A 315 -38.96 -19.20 30.87
N ALA A 316 -39.02 -18.06 30.16
CA ALA A 316 -38.64 -16.68 30.50
C ALA A 316 -37.37 -16.13 29.83
N ALA A 317 -37.27 -14.86 29.42
CA ALA A 317 -38.20 -13.79 29.02
C ALA A 317 -37.31 -12.54 28.80
N ALA A 318 -37.79 -11.61 27.97
CA ALA A 318 -37.07 -10.41 27.52
C ALA A 318 -36.48 -9.49 28.60
N ALA A 319 -35.45 -8.74 28.21
CA ALA A 319 -35.24 -7.36 28.66
C ALA A 319 -34.62 -6.53 27.52
N ALA A 320 -35.38 -5.54 27.02
CA ALA A 320 -34.85 -4.46 26.19
C ALA A 320 -34.69 -3.22 27.06
N ALA A 321 -33.64 -2.42 26.83
CA ALA A 321 -33.47 -1.13 27.48
C ALA A 321 -32.92 -0.11 26.48
N SER A 322 -33.80 0.73 25.95
CA SER A 322 -33.44 1.97 25.26
C SER A 322 -33.14 3.06 26.28
N LEU A 323 -32.10 3.86 26.05
CA LEU A 323 -32.03 5.23 26.56
C LEU A 323 -31.60 6.17 25.42
N THR A 324 -32.47 7.13 25.13
CA THR A 324 -32.25 8.36 24.36
C THR A 324 -31.16 9.21 25.06
N GLY A 325 -30.19 9.87 24.41
CA GLY A 325 -30.30 10.86 23.31
C GLY A 325 -30.41 12.30 23.88
N PRO A 326 -30.12 13.39 23.15
CA PRO A 326 -29.34 13.56 21.91
C PRO A 326 -28.23 14.64 22.02
N ALA A 327 -27.36 14.73 21.01
CA ALA A 327 -26.57 15.95 20.73
C ALA A 327 -26.57 16.19 19.21
N ALA A 328 -27.09 17.34 18.77
CA ALA A 328 -27.28 17.64 17.36
C ALA A 328 -25.99 18.19 16.72
N TYR A 329 -25.43 17.48 15.75
CA TYR A 329 -24.44 18.04 14.83
C TYR A 329 -25.15 18.52 13.56
N ARG A 330 -24.97 19.80 13.22
CA ARG A 330 -25.71 20.49 12.16
C ARG A 330 -25.06 20.19 10.79
N ARG A 331 -25.87 19.84 9.79
CA ARG A 331 -25.43 19.64 8.39
C ARG A 331 -25.43 20.97 7.64
N GLU A 332 -24.26 21.58 7.46
CA GLU A 332 -24.01 22.81 6.70
C GLU A 332 -22.57 22.76 6.14
N ASP A 333 -22.22 22.29 4.94
CA ASP A 333 -22.94 21.61 3.84
C ASP A 333 -21.98 20.57 3.19
N GLY A 334 -22.34 19.89 2.08
CA GLY A 334 -21.50 18.90 1.39
C GLY A 334 -21.75 18.75 -0.12
N ALA A 335 -22.32 19.74 -0.80
CA ALA A 335 -22.74 19.63 -2.20
C ALA A 335 -21.80 20.28 -3.24
N ALA A 336 -20.90 21.18 -2.82
CA ALA A 336 -20.12 22.02 -3.74
C ALA A 336 -18.80 21.41 -4.28
N PHE A 337 -18.25 20.36 -3.65
CA PHE A 337 -16.94 19.80 -3.99
C PHE A 337 -16.97 18.56 -4.93
N ARG A 338 -18.16 18.13 -5.37
CA ARG A 338 -18.33 16.88 -6.17
C ARG A 338 -17.99 16.98 -7.66
N THR A 339 -17.44 18.10 -8.14
CA THR A 339 -17.26 18.36 -9.59
C THR A 339 -15.79 18.44 -10.04
N GLN A 340 -14.81 18.23 -9.15
CA GLN A 340 -13.37 18.26 -9.52
C GLN A 340 -12.70 16.88 -9.65
N ILE A 341 -13.37 15.78 -9.32
CA ILE A 341 -12.88 14.40 -9.57
C ILE A 341 -13.44 13.88 -10.91
N LEU A 342 -13.28 14.65 -11.99
CA LEU A 342 -13.51 14.16 -13.37
C LEU A 342 -12.68 14.88 -14.45
N VAL A 343 -11.55 15.52 -14.12
CA VAL A 343 -10.62 16.09 -15.13
C VAL A 343 -9.15 15.86 -14.73
N SER A 344 -8.71 14.59 -14.70
CA SER A 344 -7.28 14.26 -14.83
C SER A 344 -7.08 12.84 -15.36
N ALA A 345 -7.39 12.66 -16.65
CA ALA A 345 -7.18 11.42 -17.39
C ALA A 345 -6.77 11.68 -18.85
N ILE A 346 -6.15 12.84 -19.14
CA ILE A 346 -5.62 13.17 -20.47
C ILE A 346 -4.29 13.93 -20.33
N CYS A 347 -3.17 13.20 -20.38
CA CYS A 347 -1.97 13.61 -21.12
C CYS A 347 -0.90 12.51 -21.16
N SER A 348 -1.18 11.44 -21.90
CA SER A 348 -0.10 10.68 -22.52
C SER A 348 0.33 11.43 -23.79
N ARG A 349 1.54 11.98 -23.83
CA ARG A 349 2.18 12.41 -25.09
C ARG A 349 3.54 11.73 -25.24
N THR A 350 3.52 10.64 -25.99
CA THR A 350 4.72 10.09 -26.64
C THR A 350 5.33 11.10 -27.60
N ALA A 351 6.65 11.02 -27.74
CA ALA A 351 7.44 11.90 -28.59
C ALA A 351 7.41 11.52 -30.09
N LEU A 352 8.11 12.36 -30.88
CA LEU A 352 8.62 12.15 -32.24
C LEU A 352 7.66 12.35 -33.44
N GLY A 353 7.97 13.40 -34.19
CA GLY A 353 7.62 13.64 -35.59
C GLY A 353 8.57 14.71 -36.13
N SER A 354 9.43 14.35 -37.09
CA SER A 354 10.55 15.17 -37.56
C SER A 354 10.35 15.69 -38.99
N ARG A 355 11.06 16.78 -39.32
CA ARG A 355 11.19 17.40 -40.67
C ARG A 355 9.93 18.14 -41.17
N ASP A 356 9.98 19.16 -42.02
CA ASP A 356 11.02 19.70 -42.91
C ASP A 356 11.10 21.25 -42.89
N SER A 357 12.16 21.80 -43.51
CA SER A 357 12.47 23.24 -43.80
C SER A 357 13.25 24.00 -42.72
#